data_AF-A0A972X0Y4-F1
#
_entry.id   AF-A0A972X0Y4-F1
#
_cell.length_a   1.000
_cell.length_b   1.000
_cell.length_c   1.000
_cell.angle_alpha   90.00
_cell.angle_beta   90.00
_cell.angle_gamma   90.00
#
_symmetry.space_group_name_H-M   'P 1'
#
loop_
_entity.id
_entity.type
_entity.pdbx_description
1 polymer ?
#
loop_
_entity_poly.entity_id
_entity_poly.type
_entity_poly.pdbx_seq_one_letter_code
_entity_poly.pdbx_strand_id
1 'polypeptide(L)'
;GMSREESGLKEAISKIGALKEEFSNTLWVPQDDKCLSSEMEKAGRVSDFLELGELMCIDALERKESCGAHFREEMQTPDGETLRDDTHFSHVAAWEFNTEKPKLHKEALTFEYAHIAQRNYK
;
A
#
# COMPACT_ATOMS: atom_id res chain seq x y z
N GLY A 1 -0.32 5.49 -7.61
CA GLY A 1 -0.81 5.37 -9.00
C GLY A 1 0.07 4.41 -9.75
N MET A 2 0.20 4.58 -11.08
CA MET A 2 1.17 3.81 -11.88
C MET A 2 2.61 4.11 -11.44
N SER A 3 2.94 5.40 -11.30
CA SER A 3 4.19 5.86 -10.67
C SER A 3 3.96 6.35 -9.25
N ARG A 4 5.06 6.42 -8.49
CA ARG A 4 5.13 6.78 -7.07
C ARG A 4 6.46 7.49 -6.82
N GLU A 5 6.46 8.35 -5.83
CA GLU A 5 7.65 9.00 -5.27
C GLU A 5 7.52 9.09 -3.74
N GLU A 6 8.65 9.12 -3.03
CA GLU A 6 8.66 9.16 -1.57
C GLU A 6 7.83 10.31 -0.97
N SER A 7 7.94 11.52 -1.53
CA SER A 7 7.18 12.71 -1.10
C SER A 7 5.67 12.50 -1.23
N GLY A 8 5.22 12.09 -2.41
CA GLY A 8 3.80 11.85 -2.67
C GLY A 8 3.23 10.73 -1.81
N LEU A 9 4.01 9.67 -1.52
CA LEU A 9 3.58 8.60 -0.62
C LEU A 9 3.42 9.08 0.83
N LYS A 10 4.37 9.87 1.34
CA LYS A 10 4.28 10.47 2.68
C LYS A 10 3.09 11.43 2.80
N GLU A 11 2.86 12.23 1.77
CA GLU A 11 1.71 13.13 1.71
C GLU A 11 0.39 12.35 1.71
N ALA A 12 0.30 11.27 0.91
CA ALA A 12 -0.88 10.42 0.84
C ALA A 12 -1.19 9.76 2.19
N ILE A 13 -0.19 9.20 2.87
CA ILE A 13 -0.36 8.60 4.21
C ILE A 13 -0.91 9.64 5.19
N SER A 14 -0.31 10.83 5.24
CA SER A 14 -0.77 11.92 6.11
C SER A 14 -2.23 12.32 5.83
N LYS A 15 -2.59 12.49 4.55
CA LYS A 15 -3.95 12.86 4.16
C LYS A 15 -4.96 11.76 4.48
N ILE A 16 -4.63 10.50 4.24
CA ILE A 16 -5.53 9.39 4.55
C ILE A 16 -5.72 9.27 6.07
N GLY A 17 -4.65 9.43 6.86
CA GLY A 17 -4.73 9.48 8.32
C GLY A 17 -5.69 10.58 8.80
N ALA A 18 -5.57 11.80 8.26
CA ALA A 18 -6.50 12.89 8.56
C ALA A 18 -7.95 12.56 8.15
N LEU A 19 -8.16 11.93 6.99
CA LEU A 19 -9.49 11.48 6.55
C LEU A 19 -10.08 10.41 7.47
N LYS A 20 -9.27 9.49 8.00
CA LYS A 20 -9.71 8.48 8.98
C LYS A 20 -10.18 9.12 10.29
N GLU A 21 -9.43 10.11 10.78
CA GLU A 21 -9.82 10.88 11.96
C GLU A 21 -11.11 11.67 11.72
N GLU A 22 -11.21 12.38 10.59
CA GLU A 22 -12.41 13.11 10.22
C GLU A 22 -13.61 12.17 10.11
N PHE A 23 -13.45 11.05 9.42
CA PHE A 23 -14.50 10.03 9.26
C PHE A 23 -14.96 9.52 10.62
N SER A 24 -14.05 9.14 11.52
CA SER A 24 -14.40 8.62 12.84
C SER A 24 -15.12 9.64 13.73
N ASN A 25 -14.79 10.93 13.60
CA ASN A 25 -15.35 11.99 14.44
C ASN A 25 -16.65 12.58 13.91
N THR A 26 -16.88 12.50 12.59
CA THR A 26 -17.98 13.22 11.93
C THR A 26 -19.00 12.32 11.23
N LEU A 27 -18.70 11.01 11.11
CA LEU A 27 -19.61 10.06 10.48
C LEU A 27 -20.98 10.09 11.18
N TRP A 28 -22.01 10.31 10.37
CA TRP A 28 -23.39 10.14 10.75
C TRP A 28 -24.06 9.15 9.81
N VAL A 29 -24.61 8.07 10.35
CA VAL A 29 -25.33 7.05 9.59
C VAL A 29 -26.81 7.12 9.96
N PRO A 30 -27.72 7.34 9.00
CA PRO A 30 -29.15 7.25 9.26
C PRO A 30 -29.51 5.86 9.78
N GLN A 31 -30.31 5.81 10.84
CA GLN A 31 -30.78 4.57 11.45
C GLN A 31 -32.28 4.36 11.19
N ASP A 32 -32.66 3.13 10.85
CA ASP A 32 -34.04 2.65 10.83
C ASP A 32 -34.08 1.27 11.51
N ASP A 33 -34.76 1.19 12.65
CA ASP A 33 -34.81 -0.02 13.49
C ASP A 33 -35.71 -1.13 12.93
N LYS A 34 -36.38 -0.88 11.80
CA LYS A 34 -37.33 -1.83 11.20
C LYS A 34 -36.71 -2.73 10.14
N CYS A 35 -35.51 -2.41 9.66
CA CYS A 35 -34.85 -3.09 8.54
C CYS A 35 -33.33 -3.15 8.72
N LEU A 36 -32.66 -4.05 7.99
CA LEU A 36 -31.20 -4.01 7.86
C LEU A 36 -30.76 -2.71 7.18
N SER A 37 -29.76 -2.03 7.74
CA SER A 37 -29.27 -0.74 7.22
C SER A 37 -28.14 -0.94 6.20
N SER A 38 -28.44 -0.70 4.92
CA SER A 38 -27.42 -0.62 3.86
C SER A 38 -26.42 0.52 4.08
N GLU A 39 -26.82 1.58 4.77
CA GLU A 39 -25.94 2.72 5.04
C GLU A 39 -24.87 2.36 6.06
N MET A 40 -25.20 1.50 7.02
CA MET A 40 -24.22 0.97 7.98
C MET A 40 -23.18 0.08 7.28
N GLU A 41 -23.58 -0.75 6.32
CA GLU A 41 -22.65 -1.55 5.52
C GLU A 41 -21.71 -0.67 4.69
N LYS A 42 -22.25 0.39 4.05
CA LYS A 42 -21.45 1.34 3.27
C LYS A 42 -20.44 2.06 4.16
N ALA A 43 -20.85 2.51 5.35
CA ALA A 43 -19.97 3.14 6.31
C ALA A 43 -18.80 2.21 6.71
N GLY A 44 -19.09 0.94 7.00
CA GLY A 44 -18.06 -0.07 7.26
C GLY A 44 -17.08 -0.23 6.10
N ARG A 45 -17.59 -0.34 4.85
CA ARG A 45 -16.73 -0.47 3.66
C ARG A 45 -15.84 0.76 3.43
N VAL A 46 -16.36 1.97 3.68
CA VAL A 46 -15.55 3.19 3.57
C VAL A 46 -14.44 3.18 4.61
N SER A 47 -14.74 2.77 5.85
CA SER A 47 -13.73 2.59 6.90
C SER A 47 -12.64 1.61 6.46
N ASP A 48 -13.02 0.44 5.94
CA ASP A 48 -12.09 -0.58 5.46
C ASP A 48 -11.21 -0.05 4.31
N PHE A 49 -11.78 0.71 3.38
CA PHE A 49 -11.03 1.31 2.27
C PHE A 49 -10.02 2.37 2.73
N LEU A 50 -10.36 3.17 3.74
CA LEU A 50 -9.43 4.14 4.30
C LEU A 50 -8.24 3.43 4.98
N GLU A 51 -8.52 2.38 5.76
CA GLU A 51 -7.47 1.58 6.40
C GLU A 51 -6.58 0.85 5.38
N LEU A 52 -7.20 0.14 4.43
CA LEU A 52 -6.47 -0.58 3.40
C LEU A 52 -5.67 0.36 2.50
N GLY A 53 -6.25 1.51 2.13
CA GLY A 53 -5.60 2.52 1.31
C GLY A 53 -4.35 3.10 1.98
N GLU A 54 -4.43 3.38 3.29
CA GLU A 54 -3.28 3.81 4.07
C GLU A 54 -2.18 2.73 4.09
N LEU A 55 -2.57 1.48 4.37
CA LEU A 55 -1.63 0.35 4.41
C LEU A 55 -0.93 0.13 3.07
N MET A 56 -1.65 0.27 1.95
CA MET A 56 -1.07 0.21 0.60
C MET A 56 -0.02 1.30 0.37
N CYS A 57 -0.26 2.52 0.88
CA CYS A 57 0.72 3.61 0.79
C CYS A 57 1.94 3.36 1.69
N ILE A 58 1.74 2.82 2.90
CA ILE A 58 2.81 2.43 3.82
C ILE A 58 3.69 1.34 3.19
N ASP A 59 3.09 0.28 2.64
CA ASP A 59 3.81 -0.80 1.96
C ASP A 59 4.61 -0.28 0.76
N ALA A 60 3.99 0.60 -0.04
CA ALA A 60 4.67 1.23 -1.17
C ALA A 60 5.83 2.15 -0.75
N LEU A 61 5.74 2.81 0.41
CA LEU A 61 6.79 3.66 0.96
C LEU A 61 7.96 2.83 1.49
N GLU A 62 7.68 1.74 2.21
CA GLU A 62 8.67 0.80 2.73
C GLU A 62 9.46 0.12 1.60
N ARG A 63 8.80 -0.21 0.48
CA ARG A 63 9.46 -0.82 -0.69
C ARG A 63 10.13 0.22 -1.58
N LYS A 64 11.41 0.47 -1.31
CA LYS A 64 12.27 1.44 -2.00
C LYS A 64 12.99 0.81 -3.20
N GLU A 65 12.23 0.24 -4.12
CA GLU A 65 12.70 -0.25 -5.41
C GLU A 65 11.62 -0.06 -6.48
N SER A 66 11.97 -0.29 -7.75
CA SER A 66 10.97 -0.52 -8.80
C SER A 66 10.98 -1.97 -9.26
N CYS A 67 9.86 -2.65 -9.10
CA CYS A 67 9.70 -4.06 -9.43
C CYS A 67 8.27 -4.35 -9.93
N GLY A 68 8.15 -4.73 -11.21
CA GLY A 68 6.84 -5.00 -11.82
C GLY A 68 5.95 -3.76 -11.83
N ALA A 69 4.74 -3.87 -11.27
CA ALA A 69 3.77 -2.77 -11.19
C ALA A 69 4.03 -1.77 -10.03
N HIS A 70 4.98 -2.10 -9.16
CA HIS A 70 5.48 -1.16 -8.16
C HIS A 70 6.62 -0.34 -8.76
N PHE A 71 6.31 0.87 -9.19
CA PHE A 71 7.27 1.78 -9.84
C PHE A 71 7.47 3.01 -8.95
N ARG A 72 8.73 3.22 -8.54
CA ARG A 72 9.25 4.37 -7.81
C ARG A 72 10.11 5.17 -8.79
N GLU A 73 9.75 6.43 -9.06
CA GLU A 73 10.46 7.26 -10.05
C GLU A 73 11.92 7.52 -9.64
N GLU A 74 12.21 7.51 -8.35
CA GLU A 74 13.55 7.60 -7.79
C GLU A 74 14.37 6.29 -7.95
N MET A 75 13.73 5.18 -8.33
CA MET A 75 14.35 3.87 -8.54
C MET A 75 14.11 3.39 -9.98
N GLN A 76 14.64 4.10 -10.96
CA GLN A 76 14.58 3.73 -12.37
C GLN A 76 15.96 3.78 -13.03
N THR A 77 16.14 3.05 -14.11
CA THR A 77 17.35 3.16 -14.94
C THR A 77 17.38 4.50 -15.67
N PRO A 78 18.53 4.93 -16.23
CA PRO A 78 18.59 6.13 -17.08
C PRO A 78 17.64 6.09 -18.29
N ASP A 79 17.22 4.89 -18.70
CA ASP A 79 16.30 4.63 -19.79
C ASP A 79 14.81 4.66 -19.38
N GLY A 80 14.51 4.86 -18.09
CA GLY A 80 13.14 4.89 -17.55
C GLY A 80 12.56 3.50 -17.22
N GLU A 81 13.38 2.45 -17.20
CA GLU A 81 12.95 1.09 -16.86
C GLU A 81 13.01 0.85 -15.35
N THR A 82 12.31 -0.18 -14.87
CA THR A 82 12.33 -0.59 -13.46
C THR A 82 13.75 -0.92 -13.00
N LEU A 83 14.24 -0.25 -11.96
CA LEU A 83 15.46 -0.62 -11.25
C LEU A 83 15.10 -1.40 -9.99
N ARG A 84 15.25 -2.73 -10.07
CA ARG A 84 15.06 -3.65 -8.95
C ARG A 84 16.24 -3.59 -7.98
N ASP A 85 15.97 -3.83 -6.71
CA ASP A 85 17.01 -4.00 -5.69
C ASP A 85 16.83 -5.35 -5.00
N ASP A 86 17.30 -6.39 -5.68
CA ASP A 86 17.20 -7.78 -5.20
C ASP A 86 18.05 -8.04 -3.94
N THR A 87 18.95 -7.12 -3.55
CA THR A 87 19.73 -7.24 -2.30
C THR A 87 18.84 -7.03 -1.09
N HIS A 88 17.93 -6.04 -1.15
CA HIS A 88 17.08 -5.66 -0.02
C HIS A 88 15.63 -6.13 -0.16
N PHE A 89 15.14 -6.31 -1.40
CA PHE A 89 13.73 -6.55 -1.67
C PHE A 89 13.40 -7.89 -2.34
N SER A 90 14.34 -8.85 -2.33
CA SER A 90 14.08 -10.25 -2.73
C SER A 90 13.29 -11.01 -1.63
N HIS A 91 12.07 -10.55 -1.34
CA HIS A 91 11.16 -11.15 -0.37
C HIS A 91 9.69 -10.87 -0.73
N VAL A 92 8.80 -11.72 -0.24
CA VAL A 92 7.37 -11.38 -0.15
C VAL A 92 7.10 -10.72 1.20
N ALA A 93 6.12 -9.83 1.23
CA ALA A 93 5.74 -9.06 2.41
C ALA A 93 4.29 -9.33 2.77
N ALA A 94 4.01 -9.44 4.07
CA ALA A 94 2.66 -9.47 4.62
C ALA A 94 2.59 -8.53 5.83
N TRP A 95 1.47 -7.82 5.96
CA TRP A 95 1.24 -6.89 7.06
C TRP A 95 0.22 -7.48 8.04
N GLU A 96 0.62 -7.62 9.29
CA GLU A 96 -0.24 -8.01 10.41
C GLU A 96 -0.91 -6.77 11.00
N PHE A 97 -2.23 -6.85 11.21
CA PHE A 97 -3.00 -5.81 11.87
C PHE A 97 -2.56 -5.63 13.33
N ASN A 98 -2.44 -4.38 13.77
CA ASN A 98 -2.14 -4.02 15.15
C ASN A 98 -2.77 -2.65 15.45
N THR A 99 -3.24 -2.45 16.68
CA THR A 99 -3.93 -1.23 17.13
C THR A 99 -3.08 0.04 17.08
N GLU A 100 -1.74 -0.08 17.09
CA GLU A 100 -0.84 1.07 16.98
C GLU A 100 -0.29 1.25 15.55
N LYS A 101 0.50 0.28 15.08
CA LYS A 101 1.12 0.29 13.75
C LYS A 101 1.16 -1.13 13.18
N PRO A 102 0.81 -1.32 11.90
CA PRO A 102 0.83 -2.63 11.29
C PRO A 102 2.25 -3.19 11.31
N LYS A 103 2.37 -4.50 11.54
CA LYS A 103 3.66 -5.18 11.66
C LYS A 103 3.99 -5.88 10.34
N LEU A 104 5.16 -5.56 9.80
CA LEU A 104 5.65 -6.15 8.57
C LEU A 104 6.34 -7.50 8.82
N HIS A 105 5.86 -8.53 8.14
CA HIS A 105 6.49 -9.84 8.02
C HIS A 105 7.09 -9.99 6.64
N LYS A 106 8.32 -10.51 6.57
CA LYS A 106 9.06 -10.71 5.31
C LYS A 106 9.45 -12.18 5.21
N GLU A 107 9.21 -12.79 4.06
CA GLU A 107 9.67 -14.14 3.73
C GLU A 107 10.61 -14.03 2.52
N ALA A 108 11.86 -14.44 2.72
CA ALA A 108 12.90 -14.33 1.70
C ALA A 108 12.62 -15.26 0.51
N LEU A 109 12.80 -14.74 -0.71
CA LEU A 109 12.68 -15.52 -1.92
C LEU A 109 14.02 -16.16 -2.27
N THR A 110 14.00 -17.48 -2.46
CA THR A 110 15.15 -18.27 -2.90
C THR A 110 14.87 -18.90 -4.26
N PHE A 111 15.83 -18.84 -5.17
CA PHE A 111 15.68 -19.33 -6.54
C PHE A 111 16.73 -20.41 -6.82
N GLU A 112 16.27 -21.66 -7.00
CA GLU A 112 17.16 -22.79 -7.26
C GLU A 112 17.46 -22.98 -8.75
N TYR A 113 16.47 -22.77 -9.60
CA TYR A 113 16.55 -23.12 -11.03
C TYR A 113 16.55 -21.92 -11.98
N ALA A 114 16.12 -20.75 -11.50
CA ALA A 114 16.03 -19.54 -12.30
C ALA A 114 17.00 -18.49 -11.74
N HIS A 115 17.97 -18.06 -12.54
CA HIS A 115 18.83 -16.95 -12.16
C HIS A 115 18.07 -15.64 -12.31
N ILE A 116 18.15 -14.79 -11.29
CA ILE A 116 17.56 -13.46 -11.31
C ILE A 116 18.28 -12.63 -12.39
N ALA A 117 17.49 -12.03 -13.29
CA ALA A 117 17.98 -11.12 -14.31
C ALA A 117 17.08 -9.89 -14.37
N GLN A 118 17.68 -8.75 -14.70
CA GLN A 118 16.92 -7.53 -14.92
C GLN A 118 16.12 -7.66 -16.22
N ARG A 119 14.80 -7.45 -16.13
CA ARG A 119 13.91 -7.47 -17.30
C ARG A 119 14.00 -6.13 -18.02
N ASN A 120 14.23 -6.16 -19.33
CA ASN A 120 14.20 -5.01 -20.22
C ASN A 120 13.27 -5.34 -21.41
N TYR A 121 12.44 -4.40 -21.83
CA TYR A 121 11.47 -4.56 -22.92
C TYR A 121 11.90 -3.91 -24.24
N LYS A 122 13.06 -3.24 -24.25
CA LYS A 122 13.72 -2.78 -25.48
C LYS A 122 14.37 -3.94 -26.22
#